data_AF-A0A951W3B7-F1
#
_entry.id   AF-A0A951W3B7-F1
#
_cell.length_a   1.000
_cell.length_b   1.000
_cell.length_c   1.000
_cell.angle_alpha   90.00
_cell.angle_beta   90.00
_cell.angle_gamma   90.00
#
_symmetry.space_group_name_H-M   'P 1'
#
loop_
_entity.id
_entity.type
_entity.pdbx_description
1 polymer ?
#
loop_
_entity_poly.entity_id
_entity_poly.type
_entity_poly.pdbx_seq_one_letter_code
_entity_poly.pdbx_strand_id
1 'polypeptide(L)'
;MDKPATRRIRLIAAMGLGFLFGWLAASPTAADLISRLDPNMAVRDPGGEWLWHDAAALRVEGKGWADTEKPWHRLPARANGVVRDPVWRLSTHSAGICAGFTTNARKIGARWTVSSDSLAMPHMPATGVSGLDLYVKINGAWHWLANGRPTAQTTQALLADNIPEGTHEYLLYLPLYNGVDKLEIGVPPEADIAPLPARPEGMEKPMVFYGTSITQGGCASRPGMAHTAILGRRLDRPVINLGFSGNGTMDPEIGALLAELDAAVYVIDCAANMTPEMITERAEPFLRALRGARPTTPIVLVECTAHQAGAFLPHARAGHLEKSAAVRAAYERLVADGFPGITLIAGEPLLGNDGEATVDGGHPTDLGFVRMADAFEPVLRDALKDHAK
;
A
#
# COMPACT_ATOMS: atom_id res chain seq x y z
N MET A 1 71.21 37.16 -2.67
CA MET A 1 72.27 36.98 -1.66
C MET A 1 71.80 37.58 -0.36
N ASP A 2 71.76 36.73 0.67
CA ASP A 2 72.01 37.00 2.09
C ASP A 2 71.21 38.03 2.90
N LYS A 3 70.28 37.44 3.68
CA LYS A 3 70.29 37.33 5.16
C LYS A 3 69.77 38.48 6.03
N PRO A 4 69.31 38.15 7.27
CA PRO A 4 68.07 38.69 7.83
C PRO A 4 68.26 39.51 9.11
N ALA A 5 67.23 40.27 9.50
CA ALA A 5 67.20 41.04 10.74
C ALA A 5 66.31 40.38 11.81
N THR A 6 66.93 40.14 12.95
CA THR A 6 66.42 39.72 14.25
C THR A 6 65.43 40.71 14.86
N ARG A 7 64.42 40.22 15.60
CA ARG A 7 63.86 40.97 16.75
C ARG A 7 63.21 40.08 17.83
N ARG A 8 63.98 39.97 18.92
CA ARG A 8 63.67 39.99 20.36
C ARG A 8 62.29 39.55 20.86
N ILE A 9 62.37 38.52 21.70
CA ILE A 9 61.44 38.00 22.70
C ILE A 9 60.97 39.10 23.67
N ARG A 10 59.66 39.14 23.94
CA ARG A 10 59.07 39.71 25.16
C ARG A 10 58.25 38.63 25.86
N LEU A 11 58.62 38.37 27.11
CA LEU A 11 57.92 37.52 28.06
C LEU A 11 56.72 38.31 28.60
N ILE A 12 55.50 37.77 28.47
CA ILE A 12 54.35 38.16 29.31
C ILE A 12 53.68 36.86 29.76
N ALA A 13 53.61 36.68 31.08
CA ALA A 13 52.92 35.58 31.74
C ALA A 13 51.40 35.74 31.55
N ALA A 14 50.71 34.64 31.28
CA ALA A 14 49.26 34.56 31.38
C ALA A 14 48.88 33.26 32.11
N MET A 15 48.15 33.45 33.21
CA MET A 15 47.63 32.43 34.12
C MET A 15 46.75 31.41 33.39
N GLY A 16 46.83 30.15 33.84
CA GLY A 16 45.98 29.07 33.35
C GLY A 16 44.51 29.27 33.75
N LEU A 17 43.63 29.04 32.79
CA LEU A 17 42.25 28.65 33.01
C LEU A 17 42.02 27.33 32.28
N GLY A 18 41.75 26.28 33.04
CA GLY A 18 41.34 24.99 32.50
C GLY A 18 39.94 25.11 31.90
N PHE A 19 39.83 24.84 30.60
CA PHE A 19 38.54 24.63 29.94
C PHE A 19 38.15 23.16 30.08
N LEU A 20 37.20 22.86 30.97
CA LEU A 20 36.38 21.65 30.86
C LEU A 20 35.46 21.83 29.65
N PHE A 21 35.70 21.08 28.57
CA PHE A 21 34.70 20.88 27.53
C PHE A 21 33.64 19.92 28.07
N GLY A 22 32.58 20.48 28.67
CA GLY A 22 31.34 19.74 28.88
C GLY A 22 30.66 19.50 27.54
N TRP A 23 30.58 18.25 27.12
CA TRP A 23 29.63 17.83 26.08
C TRP A 23 28.22 18.10 26.60
N LEU A 24 27.61 19.23 26.20
CA LEU A 24 26.15 19.34 26.26
C LEU A 24 25.61 18.43 25.15
N ALA A 25 25.14 17.25 25.54
CA ALA A 25 24.22 16.49 24.71
C ALA A 25 23.01 17.39 24.44
N ALA A 26 22.76 17.72 23.17
CA ALA A 26 21.56 18.43 22.77
C ALA A 26 20.35 17.62 23.26
N SER A 27 19.47 18.26 24.03
CA SER A 27 18.21 17.65 24.41
C SER A 27 17.36 17.45 23.14
N PRO A 28 16.75 16.27 22.94
CA PRO A 28 15.90 16.03 21.79
C PRO A 28 14.77 17.07 21.75
N THR A 29 14.46 17.55 20.56
CA THR A 29 13.36 18.49 20.35
C THR A 29 12.03 17.78 20.56
N ALA A 30 10.93 18.52 20.77
CA ALA A 30 9.60 17.92 20.94
C ALA A 30 9.12 17.08 19.73
N ALA A 31 9.79 17.18 18.58
CA ALA A 31 9.57 16.32 17.42
C ALA A 31 10.26 14.93 17.53
N ASP A 32 11.24 14.77 18.42
CA ASP A 32 11.94 13.50 18.69
C ASP A 32 11.17 12.59 19.68
N LEU A 33 10.07 13.08 20.26
CA LEU A 33 9.11 12.27 21.02
C LEU A 33 8.15 11.57 20.05
N ILE A 34 8.70 10.72 19.17
CA ILE A 34 7.90 9.63 18.61
C ILE A 34 7.48 8.80 19.82
N SER A 35 6.18 8.68 20.09
CA SER A 35 5.67 7.93 21.23
C SER A 35 6.10 6.47 21.10
N ARG A 36 7.21 6.11 21.77
CA ARG A 36 7.70 4.74 21.84
C ARG A 36 6.58 3.86 22.37
N LEU A 37 6.41 2.67 21.78
CA LEU A 37 5.49 1.71 22.38
C LEU A 37 6.07 1.27 23.73
N ASP A 38 5.27 1.35 24.79
CA ASP A 38 5.66 0.91 26.11
C ASP A 38 6.04 -0.58 26.06
N PRO A 39 7.28 -0.97 26.42
CA PRO A 39 7.69 -2.38 26.47
C PRO A 39 6.82 -3.25 27.37
N ASN A 40 6.10 -2.68 28.32
CA ASN A 40 5.16 -3.42 29.19
C ASN A 40 3.87 -3.85 28.45
N MET A 41 3.57 -3.24 27.30
CA MET A 41 2.48 -3.65 26.41
C MET A 41 2.90 -4.79 25.46
N ALA A 42 4.19 -5.12 25.43
CA ALA A 42 4.73 -6.19 24.61
C ALA A 42 4.63 -7.54 25.33
N VAL A 43 4.43 -8.61 24.57
CA VAL A 43 4.51 -9.98 25.07
C VAL A 43 5.96 -10.45 25.00
N ARG A 44 6.58 -10.72 26.15
CA ARG A 44 7.91 -11.35 26.22
C ARG A 44 7.81 -12.81 25.77
N ASP A 45 8.74 -13.25 24.93
CA ASP A 45 8.85 -14.67 24.62
C ASP A 45 9.50 -15.44 25.80
N PRO A 46 9.27 -16.76 25.92
CA PRO A 46 9.84 -17.56 27.01
C PRO A 46 11.38 -17.57 27.04
N GLY A 47 12.02 -17.36 25.88
CA GLY A 47 13.48 -17.31 25.75
C GLY A 47 14.11 -15.97 26.14
N GLY A 48 13.30 -14.92 26.32
CA GLY A 48 13.78 -13.55 26.54
C GLY A 48 14.47 -12.93 25.31
N GLU A 49 14.36 -13.56 24.14
CA GLU A 49 14.96 -13.11 22.88
C GLU A 49 14.12 -12.02 22.21
N TRP A 50 12.81 -11.98 22.47
CA TRP A 50 11.86 -11.14 21.75
C TRP A 50 10.90 -10.38 22.68
N LEU A 51 10.65 -9.12 22.33
CA LEU A 51 9.45 -8.38 22.68
C LEU A 51 8.51 -8.35 21.48
N TRP A 52 7.32 -8.92 21.65
CA TRP A 52 6.29 -8.97 20.61
C TRP A 52 5.27 -7.86 20.82
N HIS A 53 5.18 -6.95 19.85
CA HIS A 53 4.25 -5.82 19.86
C HIS A 53 3.11 -6.07 18.89
N ASP A 54 1.86 -5.79 19.30
CA ASP A 54 0.71 -5.84 18.40
C ASP A 54 0.89 -4.83 17.26
N ALA A 55 0.85 -5.29 16.01
CA ALA A 55 1.02 -4.42 14.86
C ALA A 55 -0.13 -3.42 14.69
N ALA A 56 -1.30 -3.67 15.29
CA ALA A 56 -2.41 -2.71 15.30
C ALA A 56 -2.12 -1.46 16.16
N ALA A 57 -1.13 -1.52 17.05
CA ALA A 57 -0.66 -0.36 17.83
C ALA A 57 0.33 0.52 17.05
N LEU A 58 0.77 0.08 15.87
CA LEU A 58 1.64 0.83 14.97
C LEU A 58 0.82 1.70 13.99
N ARG A 59 1.51 2.39 13.07
CA ARG A 59 0.83 3.20 12.06
C ARG A 59 0.19 2.26 11.03
N VAL A 60 -1.12 2.06 11.11
CA VAL A 60 -1.87 1.31 10.10
C VAL A 60 -2.23 2.22 8.93
N GLU A 61 -1.85 1.83 7.72
CA GLU A 61 -2.22 2.51 6.47
C GLU A 61 -2.98 1.57 5.53
N GLY A 62 -3.69 2.14 4.55
CA GLY A 62 -4.44 1.39 3.54
C GLY A 62 -5.83 0.91 3.99
N LYS A 63 -6.31 1.41 5.13
CA LYS A 63 -7.64 1.14 5.67
C LYS A 63 -8.55 2.37 5.52
N GLY A 64 -9.77 2.17 5.04
CA GLY A 64 -10.73 3.27 4.80
C GLY A 64 -11.55 3.69 6.02
N TRP A 65 -11.78 2.77 6.97
CA TRP A 65 -12.69 2.99 8.09
C TRP A 65 -12.12 2.51 9.39
N ALA A 66 -12.48 3.17 10.49
CA ALA A 66 -12.13 2.73 11.84
C ALA A 66 -13.13 1.71 12.40
N ASP A 67 -14.41 1.81 12.01
CA ASP A 67 -15.52 1.01 12.54
C ASP A 67 -15.67 -0.35 11.83
N THR A 68 -14.61 -1.15 11.83
CA THR A 68 -14.56 -2.49 11.21
C THR A 68 -14.75 -3.61 12.23
N GLU A 69 -15.30 -4.77 11.83
CA GLU A 69 -15.48 -5.92 12.75
C GLU A 69 -14.15 -6.46 13.32
N LYS A 70 -13.08 -6.47 12.51
CA LYS A 70 -11.73 -6.82 12.94
C LYS A 70 -10.72 -5.76 12.49
N PRO A 71 -9.56 -5.62 13.17
CA PRO A 71 -8.60 -4.55 12.89
C PRO A 71 -8.13 -4.47 11.43
N TRP A 72 -8.10 -5.61 10.73
CA TRP A 72 -7.54 -5.76 9.39
C TRP A 72 -8.59 -5.95 8.29
N HIS A 73 -9.88 -5.75 8.59
CA HIS A 73 -10.92 -5.73 7.56
C HIS A 73 -10.89 -4.43 6.75
N ARG A 74 -11.31 -4.52 5.48
CA ARG A 74 -11.27 -3.41 4.52
C ARG A 74 -12.55 -2.60 4.43
N LEU A 75 -13.70 -3.17 4.80
CA LEU A 75 -14.99 -2.48 4.86
C LEU A 75 -15.46 -2.30 6.31
N PRO A 76 -16.27 -1.27 6.59
CA PRO A 76 -16.82 -1.04 7.92
C PRO A 76 -17.86 -2.12 8.26
N ALA A 77 -18.05 -2.39 9.55
CA ALA A 77 -18.95 -3.42 10.06
C ALA A 77 -20.39 -3.24 9.55
N ARG A 78 -20.84 -1.99 9.42
CA ARG A 78 -22.18 -1.66 8.91
C ARG A 78 -22.40 -2.03 7.43
N ALA A 79 -21.36 -2.36 6.68
CA ALA A 79 -21.49 -2.84 5.31
C ALA A 79 -22.01 -4.29 5.26
N ASN A 80 -21.88 -5.06 6.35
CA ASN A 80 -22.37 -6.43 6.44
C ASN A 80 -23.91 -6.46 6.28
N GLY A 81 -24.39 -7.24 5.32
CA GLY A 81 -25.81 -7.28 4.94
C GLY A 81 -26.30 -6.11 4.08
N VAL A 82 -25.46 -5.10 3.82
CA VAL A 82 -25.73 -4.02 2.84
C VAL A 82 -25.07 -4.34 1.50
N VAL A 83 -23.79 -4.71 1.53
CA VAL A 83 -23.09 -5.18 0.32
C VAL A 83 -23.38 -6.65 0.09
N ARG A 84 -23.24 -7.11 -1.15
CA ARG A 84 -23.43 -8.53 -1.52
C ARG A 84 -22.50 -9.43 -0.70
N ASP A 85 -22.99 -10.60 -0.27
CA ASP A 85 -22.21 -11.53 0.56
C ASP A 85 -20.80 -11.86 0.03
N PRO A 86 -20.57 -12.07 -1.29
CA PRO A 86 -19.22 -12.31 -1.80
C PRO A 86 -18.29 -11.11 -1.57
N VAL A 87 -18.80 -9.88 -1.71
CA VAL A 87 -18.04 -8.64 -1.45
C VAL A 87 -17.72 -8.54 0.03
N TRP A 88 -18.70 -8.78 0.90
CA TRP A 88 -18.48 -8.79 2.34
C TRP A 88 -17.39 -9.79 2.75
N ARG A 89 -17.49 -11.05 2.29
CA ARG A 89 -16.46 -12.07 2.55
C ARG A 89 -15.07 -11.62 2.09
N LEU A 90 -14.94 -11.11 0.87
CA LEU A 90 -13.66 -10.62 0.35
C LEU A 90 -13.14 -9.39 1.10
N SER A 91 -14.02 -8.57 1.68
CA SER A 91 -13.63 -7.41 2.49
C SER A 91 -12.93 -7.79 3.80
N THR A 92 -13.08 -9.03 4.26
CA THR A 92 -12.37 -9.54 5.43
C THR A 92 -10.89 -9.85 5.17
N HIS A 93 -10.48 -9.93 3.89
CA HIS A 93 -9.07 -10.04 3.52
C HIS A 93 -8.35 -8.71 3.72
N SER A 94 -7.05 -8.74 3.98
CA SER A 94 -6.24 -7.57 4.35
C SER A 94 -5.52 -6.87 3.19
N ALA A 95 -5.97 -7.07 1.94
CA ALA A 95 -5.27 -6.58 0.75
C ALA A 95 -4.99 -5.07 0.80
N GLY A 96 -3.74 -4.68 0.57
CA GLY A 96 -3.30 -3.28 0.54
C GLY A 96 -3.12 -2.63 1.92
N ILE A 97 -3.50 -3.28 3.03
CA ILE A 97 -3.22 -2.80 4.37
C ILE A 97 -1.74 -3.01 4.70
N CYS A 98 -1.13 -2.06 5.39
CA CYS A 98 0.23 -2.19 5.90
C CYS A 98 0.40 -1.57 7.29
N ALA A 99 1.38 -2.09 8.04
CA ALA A 99 1.80 -1.55 9.33
C ALA A 99 3.16 -0.86 9.16
N GLY A 100 3.21 0.43 9.49
CA GLY A 100 4.39 1.27 9.47
C GLY A 100 4.99 1.46 10.86
N PHE A 101 6.30 1.22 10.99
CA PHE A 101 7.03 1.45 12.23
C PHE A 101 8.46 1.93 12.02
N THR A 102 9.04 2.53 13.06
CA THR A 102 10.48 2.76 13.19
C THR A 102 11.06 1.86 14.25
N THR A 103 12.26 1.33 14.03
CA THR A 103 12.99 0.61 15.08
C THR A 103 14.50 0.71 14.86
N ASN A 104 15.27 0.65 15.96
CA ASN A 104 16.72 0.47 15.96
C ASN A 104 17.14 -1.00 16.12
N ALA A 105 16.18 -1.93 16.04
CA ALA A 105 16.44 -3.35 16.17
C ALA A 105 17.38 -3.87 15.08
N ARG A 106 18.34 -4.72 15.50
CA ARG A 106 19.26 -5.39 14.57
C ARG A 106 18.69 -6.65 13.93
N LYS A 107 17.54 -7.11 14.43
CA LYS A 107 16.75 -8.20 13.87
C LYS A 107 15.27 -7.94 14.08
N ILE A 108 14.45 -8.38 13.14
CA ILE A 108 12.99 -8.21 13.15
C ILE A 108 12.34 -9.58 12.92
N GLY A 109 11.47 -9.97 13.84
CA GLY A 109 10.59 -11.12 13.70
C GLY A 109 9.15 -10.70 13.42
N ALA A 110 8.34 -11.62 12.90
CA ALA A 110 6.89 -11.47 12.86
C ALA A 110 6.22 -12.79 13.27
N ARG A 111 5.11 -12.68 13.98
CA ARG A 111 4.18 -13.79 14.19
C ARG A 111 2.78 -13.36 13.81
N TRP A 112 2.09 -14.17 13.04
CA TRP A 112 0.77 -13.84 12.54
C TRP A 112 -0.11 -15.07 12.41
N THR A 113 -1.41 -14.85 12.59
CA THR A 113 -2.46 -15.83 12.40
C THR A 113 -3.39 -15.34 11.31
N VAL A 114 -3.54 -16.11 10.23
CA VAL A 114 -4.48 -15.82 9.15
C VAL A 114 -5.84 -16.48 9.41
N SER A 115 -6.90 -15.87 8.90
CA SER A 115 -8.27 -16.32 9.17
C SER A 115 -8.61 -17.66 8.52
N SER A 116 -8.02 -17.98 7.37
CA SER A 116 -8.17 -19.28 6.70
C SER A 116 -6.85 -20.07 6.68
N ASP A 117 -6.94 -21.38 6.87
CA ASP A 117 -5.84 -22.33 6.68
C ASP A 117 -5.54 -22.63 5.19
N SER A 118 -6.33 -22.11 4.26
CA SER A 118 -6.05 -22.13 2.83
C SER A 118 -4.96 -21.10 2.50
N LEU A 119 -3.71 -21.52 2.62
CA LEU A 119 -2.58 -20.59 2.56
C LEU A 119 -2.24 -20.10 1.15
N ALA A 120 -2.62 -20.81 0.10
CA ALA A 120 -2.27 -20.56 -1.30
C ALA A 120 -3.42 -20.90 -2.25
N MET A 121 -3.32 -20.43 -3.50
CA MET A 121 -4.20 -20.86 -4.60
C MET A 121 -3.36 -21.59 -5.67
N PRO A 122 -3.96 -22.44 -6.53
CA PRO A 122 -3.20 -23.16 -7.56
C PRO A 122 -2.35 -22.28 -8.49
N HIS A 123 -2.73 -21.01 -8.64
CA HIS A 123 -2.11 -20.02 -9.52
C HIS A 123 -1.56 -18.81 -8.75
N MET A 124 -1.55 -18.83 -7.41
CA MET A 124 -1.01 -17.75 -6.57
C MET A 124 -0.27 -18.31 -5.35
N PRO A 125 1.01 -17.94 -5.14
CA PRO A 125 1.82 -18.55 -4.10
C PRO A 125 1.35 -18.16 -2.69
N ALA A 126 1.70 -18.99 -1.70
CA ALA A 126 1.30 -18.76 -0.30
C ALA A 126 1.80 -17.41 0.24
N THR A 127 2.96 -16.96 -0.24
CA THR A 127 3.54 -15.65 0.09
C THR A 127 2.65 -14.48 -0.34
N GLY A 128 1.93 -14.59 -1.45
CA GLY A 128 0.97 -13.57 -1.90
C GLY A 128 -0.38 -13.68 -1.20
N VAL A 129 -0.89 -14.91 -1.07
CA VAL A 129 -2.22 -15.16 -0.50
C VAL A 129 -2.26 -14.88 0.99
N SER A 130 -1.26 -15.35 1.75
CA SER A 130 -1.25 -15.42 3.23
C SER A 130 0.03 -14.90 3.88
N GLY A 131 0.99 -14.40 3.09
CA GLY A 131 2.30 -13.94 3.57
C GLY A 131 2.35 -12.46 3.91
N LEU A 132 3.52 -12.04 4.41
CA LEU A 132 3.85 -10.66 4.73
C LEU A 132 4.97 -10.16 3.82
N ASP A 133 5.09 -8.85 3.61
CA ASP A 133 6.15 -8.27 2.77
C ASP A 133 6.73 -7.00 3.42
N LEU A 134 7.98 -7.07 3.88
CA LEU A 134 8.66 -6.05 4.65
C LEU A 134 9.55 -5.19 3.74
N TYR A 135 9.35 -3.88 3.82
CA TYR A 135 10.15 -2.86 3.17
C TYR A 135 10.85 -1.99 4.21
N VAL A 136 11.99 -1.44 3.83
CA VAL A 136 12.76 -0.45 4.59
C VAL A 136 12.96 0.79 3.74
N LYS A 137 12.90 1.98 4.34
CA LYS A 137 13.14 3.24 3.63
C LYS A 137 14.64 3.51 3.53
N ILE A 138 15.16 3.63 2.30
CA ILE A 138 16.57 3.94 2.00
C ILE A 138 16.58 5.15 1.08
N ASN A 139 17.29 6.22 1.47
CA ASN A 139 17.42 7.45 0.67
C ASN A 139 16.06 8.00 0.19
N GLY A 140 15.04 7.95 1.05
CA GLY A 140 13.68 8.43 0.75
C GLY A 140 12.80 7.46 -0.06
N ALA A 141 13.34 6.35 -0.54
CA ALA A 141 12.59 5.34 -1.31
C ALA A 141 12.37 4.05 -0.50
N TRP A 142 11.26 3.37 -0.74
CA TRP A 142 10.97 2.09 -0.10
C TRP A 142 11.62 0.93 -0.86
N HIS A 143 12.53 0.22 -0.21
CA HIS A 143 13.22 -0.95 -0.75
C HIS A 143 12.73 -2.23 -0.09
N TRP A 144 12.61 -3.30 -0.88
CA TRP A 144 12.27 -4.61 -0.35
C TRP A 144 13.39 -5.09 0.60
N LEU A 145 13.00 -5.64 1.75
CA LEU A 145 13.93 -6.20 2.73
C LEU A 145 13.71 -7.70 2.94
N ALA A 146 12.46 -8.12 3.16
CA ALA A 146 12.14 -9.51 3.50
C ALA A 146 10.69 -9.86 3.18
N ASN A 147 10.36 -11.16 3.16
CA ASN A 147 8.99 -11.63 3.14
C ASN A 147 8.72 -12.67 4.25
N GLY A 148 7.53 -12.59 4.85
CA GLY A 148 7.01 -13.60 5.77
C GLY A 148 6.39 -14.73 4.96
N ARG A 149 6.91 -15.95 5.11
CA ARG A 149 6.50 -17.13 4.34
C ARG A 149 5.60 -18.02 5.20
N PRO A 150 4.29 -18.04 4.98
CA PRO A 150 3.37 -18.79 5.82
C PRO A 150 3.55 -20.29 5.57
N THR A 151 3.63 -21.07 6.65
CA THR A 151 3.72 -22.55 6.60
C THR A 151 2.54 -23.23 7.29
N ALA A 152 1.83 -22.49 8.15
CA ALA A 152 0.60 -22.91 8.82
C ALA A 152 -0.30 -21.68 9.04
N GLN A 153 -1.54 -21.91 9.47
CA GLN A 153 -2.50 -20.84 9.78
C GLN A 153 -1.94 -19.83 10.79
N THR A 154 -1.16 -20.29 11.76
CA THR A 154 -0.32 -19.45 12.61
C THR A 154 1.14 -19.68 12.25
N THR A 155 1.85 -18.62 11.88
CA THR A 155 3.26 -18.67 11.51
C THR A 155 4.06 -17.68 12.36
N GLN A 156 5.27 -18.07 12.75
CA GLN A 156 6.29 -17.18 13.30
C GLN A 156 7.54 -17.30 12.43
N ALA A 157 8.14 -16.17 12.07
CA ALA A 157 9.33 -16.12 11.23
C ALA A 157 10.26 -14.98 11.65
N LEU A 158 11.57 -15.24 11.56
CA LEU A 158 12.58 -14.19 11.48
C LEU A 158 12.48 -13.58 10.08
N LEU A 159 12.20 -12.28 9.99
CA LEU A 159 12.11 -11.58 8.72
C LEU A 159 13.49 -11.07 8.27
N ALA A 160 14.22 -10.43 9.17
CA ALA A 160 15.54 -9.88 8.88
C ALA A 160 16.44 -9.95 10.12
N ASP A 161 17.74 -10.11 9.89
CA ASP A 161 18.80 -10.13 10.90
C ASP A 161 20.03 -9.43 10.33
N ASN A 162 20.97 -9.05 11.21
CA ASN A 162 22.14 -8.25 10.87
C ASN A 162 21.78 -6.91 10.21
N ILE A 163 20.65 -6.32 10.63
CA ILE A 163 20.25 -4.97 10.21
C ILE A 163 21.33 -3.97 10.69
N PRO A 164 21.76 -3.03 9.83
CA PRO A 164 22.73 -2.00 10.20
C PRO A 164 22.27 -1.18 11.41
N GLU A 165 23.24 -0.67 12.19
CA GLU A 165 22.94 0.20 13.34
C GLU A 165 22.19 1.47 12.93
N GLY A 166 21.41 2.00 13.87
CA GLY A 166 20.56 3.18 13.67
C GLY A 166 19.08 2.84 13.64
N THR A 167 18.24 3.87 13.73
CA THR A 167 16.78 3.75 13.61
C THR A 167 16.39 3.83 12.14
N HIS A 168 15.62 2.86 11.66
CA HIS A 168 15.14 2.81 10.28
C HIS A 168 13.61 2.83 10.22
N GLU A 169 13.07 3.28 9.10
CA GLU A 169 11.63 3.27 8.78
C GLU A 169 11.25 2.00 8.02
N TYR A 170 10.17 1.35 8.43
CA TYR A 170 9.68 0.10 7.84
C TYR A 170 8.20 0.17 7.47
N LEU A 171 7.85 -0.56 6.41
CA LEU A 171 6.48 -0.84 5.99
C LEU A 171 6.30 -2.35 5.84
N LEU A 172 5.35 -2.93 6.57
CA LEU A 172 4.99 -4.34 6.49
C LEU A 172 3.62 -4.48 5.83
N TYR A 173 3.58 -4.95 4.58
CA TYR A 173 2.32 -5.25 3.89
C TYR A 173 1.72 -6.58 4.36
N LEU A 174 0.40 -6.60 4.47
CA LEU A 174 -0.40 -7.74 4.90
C LEU A 174 -0.89 -8.61 3.72
N PRO A 175 -1.38 -9.84 3.98
CA PRO A 175 -1.87 -10.76 2.95
C PRO A 175 -2.90 -10.16 1.98
N LEU A 176 -2.88 -10.61 0.72
CA LEU A 176 -3.79 -10.12 -0.33
C LEU A 176 -5.11 -10.91 -0.41
N TYR A 177 -5.06 -12.22 -0.14
CA TYR A 177 -6.18 -13.14 -0.35
C TYR A 177 -6.54 -13.95 0.89
N ASN A 178 -6.15 -13.47 2.06
CA ASN A 178 -6.55 -14.02 3.35
C ASN A 178 -6.77 -12.88 4.35
N GLY A 179 -7.56 -13.14 5.39
CA GLY A 179 -7.70 -12.24 6.53
C GLY A 179 -6.55 -12.43 7.52
N VAL A 180 -6.31 -11.43 8.36
CA VAL A 180 -5.38 -11.51 9.49
C VAL A 180 -6.19 -11.41 10.77
N ASP A 181 -6.07 -12.39 11.66
CA ASP A 181 -6.69 -12.39 12.98
C ASP A 181 -5.75 -11.80 14.04
N LYS A 182 -4.45 -12.06 13.90
CA LYS A 182 -3.41 -11.56 14.81
C LYS A 182 -2.13 -11.27 14.03
N LEU A 183 -1.46 -10.17 14.34
CA LEU A 183 -0.15 -9.83 13.80
C LEU A 183 0.67 -9.12 14.87
N GLU A 184 1.86 -9.64 15.16
CA GLU A 184 2.80 -9.06 16.11
C GLU A 184 4.19 -8.96 15.49
N ILE A 185 4.87 -7.85 15.77
CA ILE A 185 6.25 -7.59 15.35
C ILE A 185 7.18 -7.82 16.54
N GLY A 186 8.18 -8.67 16.33
CA GLY A 186 9.18 -9.02 17.30
C GLY A 186 10.43 -8.16 17.13
N VAL A 187 10.90 -7.54 18.20
CA VAL A 187 12.20 -6.88 18.29
C VAL A 187 12.95 -7.37 19.53
N PRO A 188 14.29 -7.27 19.59
CA PRO A 188 15.05 -7.57 20.81
C PRO A 188 14.63 -6.67 21.98
N PRO A 189 14.70 -7.12 23.25
CA PRO A 189 14.26 -6.32 24.40
C PRO A 189 14.97 -4.98 24.62
N GLU A 190 16.17 -4.84 24.09
CA GLU A 190 16.97 -3.62 24.13
C GLU A 190 16.63 -2.62 23.00
N ALA A 191 15.86 -3.05 22.00
CA ALA A 191 15.47 -2.22 20.88
C ALA A 191 14.19 -1.43 21.15
N ASP A 192 14.13 -0.22 20.62
CA ASP A 192 12.92 0.61 20.61
C ASP A 192 12.11 0.31 19.35
N ILE A 193 10.77 0.33 19.46
CA ILE A 193 9.85 0.31 18.33
C ILE A 193 8.78 1.38 18.54
N ALA A 194 8.42 2.07 17.46
CA ALA A 194 7.39 3.11 17.48
C ALA A 194 6.63 3.18 16.15
N PRO A 195 5.41 3.74 16.13
CA PRO A 195 4.67 3.98 14.88
C PRO A 195 5.45 4.85 13.89
N LEU A 196 5.27 4.65 12.58
CA LEU A 196 5.80 5.62 11.60
C LEU A 196 5.27 7.03 11.88
N PRO A 197 6.09 8.07 11.69
CA PRO A 197 5.65 9.46 11.78
C PRO A 197 4.42 9.75 10.92
N ALA A 198 3.65 10.77 11.32
CA ALA A 198 2.60 11.33 10.48
C ALA A 198 3.15 11.65 9.09
N ARG A 199 2.33 11.44 8.06
CA ARG A 199 2.72 11.87 6.71
C ARG A 199 2.73 13.40 6.69
N PRO A 200 3.59 14.04 5.87
CA PRO A 200 3.55 15.48 5.69
C PRO A 200 2.18 15.96 5.21
N GLU A 201 1.87 17.22 5.49
CA GLU A 201 0.64 17.88 5.03
C GLU A 201 0.47 17.75 3.51
N GLY A 202 -0.72 17.34 3.07
CA GLY A 202 -1.06 17.09 1.66
C GLY A 202 -0.82 15.66 1.19
N MET A 203 -0.07 14.85 1.96
CA MET A 203 0.28 13.46 1.64
C MET A 203 -0.54 12.43 2.42
N GLU A 204 -1.49 12.87 3.25
CA GLU A 204 -2.29 11.97 4.10
C GLU A 204 -3.46 11.33 3.38
N LYS A 205 -4.08 12.04 2.43
CA LYS A 205 -5.27 11.52 1.73
C LYS A 205 -4.89 10.27 0.94
N PRO A 206 -5.66 9.18 0.96
CA PRO A 206 -5.31 7.98 0.22
C PRO A 206 -5.59 8.12 -1.28
N MET A 207 -4.89 7.31 -2.08
CA MET A 207 -5.40 6.88 -3.38
C MET A 207 -6.37 5.72 -3.14
N VAL A 208 -7.60 5.81 -3.64
CA VAL A 208 -8.63 4.79 -3.42
C VAL A 208 -8.84 4.02 -4.71
N PHE A 209 -8.52 2.73 -4.71
CA PHE A 209 -8.76 1.83 -5.83
C PHE A 209 -9.97 0.97 -5.56
N TYR A 210 -10.95 0.96 -6.45
CA TYR A 210 -12.07 0.03 -6.46
C TYR A 210 -12.03 -0.79 -7.73
N GLY A 211 -12.03 -2.12 -7.58
CA GLY A 211 -11.88 -2.97 -8.74
C GLY A 211 -12.02 -4.45 -8.47
N THR A 212 -11.31 -5.24 -9.27
CA THR A 212 -11.52 -6.68 -9.42
C THR A 212 -10.51 -7.52 -8.63
N SER A 213 -10.32 -8.79 -9.02
CA SER A 213 -9.23 -9.65 -8.56
C SER A 213 -7.86 -9.06 -8.85
N ILE A 214 -7.71 -8.36 -9.98
CA ILE A 214 -6.45 -7.72 -10.37
C ILE A 214 -6.09 -6.63 -9.37
N THR A 215 -7.04 -5.77 -9.02
CA THR A 215 -6.87 -4.73 -7.98
C THR A 215 -6.56 -5.36 -6.63
N GLN A 216 -7.25 -6.45 -6.27
CA GLN A 216 -7.02 -7.15 -5.00
C GLN A 216 -5.60 -7.74 -4.93
N GLY A 217 -4.98 -8.02 -6.08
CA GLY A 217 -3.61 -8.50 -6.19
C GLY A 217 -3.48 -9.93 -6.71
N GLY A 218 -4.51 -10.49 -7.33
CA GLY A 218 -4.41 -11.76 -8.06
C GLY A 218 -3.61 -11.57 -9.36
N CYS A 219 -2.40 -12.10 -9.53
CA CYS A 219 -1.67 -13.09 -8.70
C CYS A 219 -0.24 -12.68 -8.37
N ALA A 220 -0.10 -11.58 -7.62
CA ALA A 220 1.17 -11.06 -7.17
C ALA A 220 1.90 -12.09 -6.31
N SER A 221 3.22 -12.20 -6.45
CA SER A 221 4.02 -13.20 -5.74
C SER A 221 4.09 -12.96 -4.23
N ARG A 222 3.90 -11.70 -3.81
CA ARG A 222 3.92 -11.21 -2.42
C ARG A 222 3.12 -9.89 -2.31
N PRO A 223 2.60 -9.52 -1.13
CA PRO A 223 1.71 -8.37 -0.97
C PRO A 223 2.18 -7.06 -1.60
N GLY A 224 3.46 -6.71 -1.44
CA GLY A 224 4.00 -5.45 -1.95
C GLY A 224 4.13 -5.42 -3.48
N MET A 225 3.86 -6.51 -4.20
CA MET A 225 3.91 -6.58 -5.67
C MET A 225 2.56 -6.34 -6.34
N ALA A 226 1.45 -6.21 -5.60
CA ALA A 226 0.23 -5.67 -6.18
C ALA A 226 0.49 -4.26 -6.73
N HIS A 227 -0.04 -3.92 -7.92
CA HIS A 227 0.23 -2.60 -8.54
C HIS A 227 -0.17 -1.43 -7.63
N THR A 228 -1.23 -1.58 -6.83
CA THR A 228 -1.67 -0.60 -5.83
C THR A 228 -0.58 -0.33 -4.78
N ALA A 229 0.09 -1.38 -4.29
CA ALA A 229 1.20 -1.25 -3.35
C ALA A 229 2.46 -0.66 -4.00
N ILE A 230 2.77 -1.04 -5.26
CA ILE A 230 3.87 -0.44 -6.03
C ILE A 230 3.66 1.07 -6.18
N LEU A 231 2.47 1.48 -6.62
CA LEU A 231 2.11 2.89 -6.80
C LEU A 231 2.15 3.66 -5.47
N GLY A 232 1.66 3.07 -4.38
CA GLY A 232 1.75 3.68 -3.05
C GLY A 232 3.19 4.01 -2.63
N ARG A 233 4.14 3.12 -2.92
CA ARG A 233 5.57 3.36 -2.65
C ARG A 233 6.19 4.39 -3.60
N ARG A 234 5.87 4.35 -4.90
CA ARG A 234 6.44 5.28 -5.91
C ARG A 234 5.91 6.71 -5.77
N LEU A 235 4.70 6.86 -5.25
CA LEU A 235 4.02 8.14 -5.04
C LEU A 235 4.07 8.59 -3.56
N ASP A 236 4.73 7.82 -2.70
CA ASP A 236 4.81 7.98 -1.25
C ASP A 236 3.46 8.35 -0.61
N ARG A 237 2.43 7.55 -0.89
CA ARG A 237 1.05 7.86 -0.50
C ARG A 237 0.29 6.63 0.00
N PRO A 238 -0.62 6.79 0.98
CA PRO A 238 -1.48 5.68 1.41
C PRO A 238 -2.35 5.21 0.25
N VAL A 239 -2.59 3.89 0.18
CA VAL A 239 -3.45 3.30 -0.85
C VAL A 239 -4.49 2.43 -0.20
N ILE A 240 -5.76 2.77 -0.39
CA ILE A 240 -6.88 1.92 0.00
C ILE A 240 -7.19 1.00 -1.19
N ASN A 241 -6.97 -0.29 -1.00
CA ASN A 241 -7.23 -1.31 -2.01
C ASN A 241 -8.59 -1.99 -1.75
N LEU A 242 -9.62 -1.59 -2.50
CA LEU A 242 -10.95 -2.20 -2.51
C LEU A 242 -11.14 -3.06 -3.76
N GLY A 243 -10.15 -3.89 -4.07
CA GLY A 243 -10.31 -4.98 -5.03
C GLY A 243 -11.14 -6.12 -4.44
N PHE A 244 -12.15 -6.57 -5.18
CA PHE A 244 -12.99 -7.72 -4.82
C PHE A 244 -13.01 -8.71 -5.98
N SER A 245 -12.28 -9.81 -5.83
CA SER A 245 -12.16 -10.91 -6.79
C SER A 245 -13.51 -11.37 -7.35
N GLY A 246 -13.74 -11.18 -8.65
CA GLY A 246 -14.97 -11.54 -9.35
C GLY A 246 -16.19 -10.67 -9.02
N ASN A 247 -16.01 -9.58 -8.26
CA ASN A 247 -17.09 -8.83 -7.64
C ASN A 247 -16.93 -7.30 -7.70
N GLY A 248 -15.94 -6.78 -8.43
CA GLY A 248 -15.85 -5.34 -8.73
C GLY A 248 -16.83 -4.97 -9.84
N THR A 249 -18.08 -4.62 -9.50
CA THR A 249 -19.17 -4.49 -10.49
C THR A 249 -19.91 -3.14 -10.46
N MET A 250 -19.26 -2.08 -9.93
CA MET A 250 -19.86 -0.75 -9.80
C MET A 250 -21.19 -0.77 -9.03
N ASP A 251 -21.22 -1.53 -7.94
CA ASP A 251 -22.41 -1.64 -7.10
C ASP A 251 -22.66 -0.30 -6.36
N PRO A 252 -23.88 0.27 -6.41
CA PRO A 252 -24.20 1.54 -5.76
C PRO A 252 -23.87 1.60 -4.27
N GLU A 253 -24.02 0.48 -3.55
CA GLU A 253 -23.72 0.38 -2.12
C GLU A 253 -22.22 0.56 -1.85
N ILE A 254 -21.36 0.06 -2.75
CA ILE A 254 -19.91 0.31 -2.69
C ILE A 254 -19.61 1.75 -3.08
N GLY A 255 -20.32 2.31 -4.07
CA GLY A 255 -20.22 3.73 -4.43
C GLY A 255 -20.51 4.66 -3.25
N ALA A 256 -21.55 4.35 -2.47
CA ALA A 256 -21.90 5.11 -1.26
C ALA A 256 -20.79 5.04 -0.20
N LEU A 257 -20.17 3.87 0.00
CA LEU A 257 -19.04 3.72 0.92
C LEU A 257 -17.82 4.50 0.42
N LEU A 258 -17.45 4.37 -0.86
CA LEU A 258 -16.33 5.11 -1.46
C LEU A 258 -16.47 6.63 -1.27
N ALA A 259 -17.69 7.14 -1.41
CA ALA A 259 -18.01 8.55 -1.24
C ALA A 259 -17.74 9.08 0.19
N GLU A 260 -17.63 8.22 1.21
CA GLU A 260 -17.27 8.63 2.57
C GLU A 260 -15.77 8.88 2.76
N LEU A 261 -14.93 8.28 1.92
CA LEU A 261 -13.47 8.39 2.03
C LEU A 261 -12.99 9.74 1.49
N ASP A 262 -12.19 10.50 2.24
CA ASP A 262 -11.54 11.70 1.70
C ASP A 262 -10.31 11.33 0.86
N ALA A 263 -10.57 10.84 -0.35
CA ALA A 263 -9.53 10.43 -1.30
C ALA A 263 -8.89 11.63 -2.00
N ALA A 264 -7.63 11.47 -2.42
CA ALA A 264 -7.03 12.39 -3.38
C ALA A 264 -7.28 12.00 -4.83
N VAL A 265 -7.58 10.72 -5.06
CA VAL A 265 -7.98 10.22 -6.37
C VAL A 265 -8.75 8.92 -6.15
N TYR A 266 -9.85 8.79 -6.88
CA TYR A 266 -10.55 7.52 -7.02
C TYR A 266 -10.14 6.85 -8.32
N VAL A 267 -9.81 5.58 -8.26
CA VAL A 267 -9.46 4.76 -9.41
C VAL A 267 -10.50 3.64 -9.51
N ILE A 268 -11.27 3.66 -10.59
CA ILE A 268 -12.36 2.72 -10.85
C ILE A 268 -11.93 1.74 -11.94
N ASP A 269 -11.52 0.54 -11.53
CA ASP A 269 -10.95 -0.53 -12.34
C ASP A 269 -11.79 -1.82 -12.23
N CYS A 270 -13.06 -1.71 -12.64
CA CYS A 270 -14.08 -2.76 -12.46
C CYS A 270 -14.35 -3.58 -13.74
N ALA A 271 -13.90 -3.10 -14.90
CA ALA A 271 -14.36 -3.59 -16.19
C ALA A 271 -14.16 -5.10 -16.39
N ALA A 272 -13.08 -5.68 -15.85
CA ALA A 272 -12.78 -7.11 -16.00
C ALA A 272 -13.88 -8.04 -15.43
N ASN A 273 -14.63 -7.62 -14.40
CA ASN A 273 -15.71 -8.42 -13.80
C ASN A 273 -17.11 -8.12 -14.37
N MET A 274 -17.23 -7.11 -15.23
CA MET A 274 -18.52 -6.67 -15.76
C MET A 274 -18.73 -7.19 -17.18
N THR A 275 -19.99 -7.31 -17.60
CA THR A 275 -20.35 -7.45 -19.01
C THR A 275 -20.52 -6.06 -19.65
N PRO A 276 -20.48 -5.94 -20.99
CA PRO A 276 -20.76 -4.67 -21.68
C PRO A 276 -22.12 -4.05 -21.28
N GLU A 277 -23.14 -4.88 -21.07
CA GLU A 277 -24.47 -4.45 -20.64
C GLU A 277 -24.42 -3.86 -19.22
N MET A 278 -23.76 -4.54 -18.28
CA MET A 278 -23.57 -4.03 -16.93
C MET A 278 -22.81 -2.70 -16.92
N ILE A 279 -21.79 -2.56 -17.76
CA ILE A 279 -21.00 -1.31 -17.87
C ILE A 279 -21.92 -0.19 -18.38
N THR A 280 -22.69 -0.47 -19.42
CA THR A 280 -23.64 0.49 -20.02
C THR A 280 -24.69 0.94 -19.00
N GLU A 281 -25.19 0.01 -18.18
CA GLU A 281 -26.20 0.29 -17.15
C GLU A 281 -25.61 1.08 -15.96
N ARG A 282 -24.42 0.71 -15.49
CA ARG A 282 -23.95 1.10 -14.15
C ARG A 282 -22.89 2.19 -14.13
N ALA A 283 -22.08 2.33 -15.18
CA ALA A 283 -20.89 3.19 -15.12
C ALA A 283 -21.25 4.66 -14.89
N GLU A 284 -22.17 5.23 -15.68
CA GLU A 284 -22.53 6.64 -15.53
C GLU A 284 -23.27 6.94 -14.23
N PRO A 285 -24.31 6.18 -13.82
CA PRO A 285 -24.97 6.42 -12.53
C PRO A 285 -23.99 6.36 -11.36
N PHE A 286 -23.08 5.37 -11.35
CA PHE A 286 -22.07 5.22 -10.32
C PHE A 286 -21.12 6.43 -10.26
N LEU A 287 -20.57 6.84 -11.41
CA LEU A 287 -19.62 7.95 -11.50
C LEU A 287 -20.27 9.29 -11.14
N ARG A 288 -21.52 9.52 -11.56
CA ARG A 288 -22.29 10.73 -11.19
C ARG A 288 -22.62 10.78 -9.71
N ALA A 289 -23.00 9.66 -9.10
CA ALA A 289 -23.22 9.59 -7.66
C ALA A 289 -21.93 9.91 -6.88
N LEU A 290 -20.80 9.31 -7.29
CA LEU A 290 -19.51 9.56 -6.65
C LEU A 290 -19.08 11.03 -6.80
N ARG A 291 -19.19 11.61 -8.00
CA ARG A 291 -18.90 13.03 -8.24
C ARG A 291 -19.83 13.96 -7.47
N GLY A 292 -21.11 13.63 -7.34
CA GLY A 292 -22.06 14.39 -6.54
C GLY A 292 -21.64 14.49 -5.07
N ALA A 293 -21.11 13.40 -4.51
CA ALA A 293 -20.60 13.38 -3.14
C ALA A 293 -19.17 13.95 -3.00
N ARG A 294 -18.36 13.87 -4.07
CA ARG A 294 -16.96 14.32 -4.11
C ARG A 294 -16.73 15.25 -5.30
N PRO A 295 -17.20 16.51 -5.23
CA PRO A 295 -17.26 17.41 -6.38
C PRO A 295 -15.91 17.71 -7.03
N THR A 296 -14.83 17.73 -6.24
CA THR A 296 -13.50 18.15 -6.70
C THR A 296 -12.49 17.03 -6.83
N THR A 297 -12.72 15.86 -6.22
CA THR A 297 -11.72 14.77 -6.21
C THR A 297 -11.54 14.16 -7.61
N PRO A 298 -10.32 14.07 -8.15
CA PRO A 298 -10.05 13.38 -9.42
C PRO A 298 -10.60 11.95 -9.46
N ILE A 299 -11.14 11.56 -10.62
CA ILE A 299 -11.61 10.20 -10.89
C ILE A 299 -10.87 9.65 -12.11
N VAL A 300 -10.21 8.51 -11.93
CA VAL A 300 -9.58 7.75 -13.01
C VAL A 300 -10.46 6.54 -13.30
N LEU A 301 -10.95 6.45 -14.53
CA LEU A 301 -11.69 5.30 -15.04
C LEU A 301 -10.74 4.44 -15.88
N VAL A 302 -10.78 3.12 -15.68
CA VAL A 302 -9.88 2.18 -16.36
C VAL A 302 -10.70 1.27 -17.27
N GLU A 303 -10.27 1.14 -18.53
CA GLU A 303 -10.82 0.13 -19.44
C GLU A 303 -10.42 -1.29 -19.04
N CYS A 304 -11.02 -2.29 -19.69
CA CYS A 304 -10.69 -3.68 -19.41
C CYS A 304 -9.26 -4.00 -19.85
N THR A 305 -8.46 -4.56 -18.96
CA THR A 305 -7.15 -5.14 -19.30
C THR A 305 -7.29 -6.16 -20.43
N ALA A 306 -6.37 -6.12 -21.40
CA ALA A 306 -6.37 -7.07 -22.51
C ALA A 306 -6.11 -8.51 -22.02
N HIS A 307 -7.00 -9.43 -22.35
CA HIS A 307 -6.78 -10.85 -22.04
C HIS A 307 -5.67 -11.40 -22.95
N GLN A 308 -4.57 -11.89 -22.39
CA GLN A 308 -3.37 -12.23 -23.18
C GLN A 308 -3.59 -13.42 -24.13
N ALA A 309 -4.43 -14.38 -23.75
CA ALA A 309 -4.84 -15.43 -24.69
C ALA A 309 -5.63 -14.90 -25.91
N GLY A 310 -6.12 -13.65 -25.88
CA GLY A 310 -6.80 -12.99 -26.99
C GLY A 310 -5.92 -12.73 -28.21
N ALA A 311 -4.59 -12.88 -28.09
CA ALA A 311 -3.69 -12.91 -29.24
C ALA A 311 -3.98 -14.11 -30.16
N PHE A 312 -4.49 -15.21 -29.61
CA PHE A 312 -4.80 -16.45 -30.35
C PHE A 312 -6.29 -16.79 -30.36
N LEU A 313 -7.00 -16.57 -29.24
CA LEU A 313 -8.41 -16.94 -29.07
C LEU A 313 -9.33 -15.75 -29.39
N PRO A 314 -10.11 -15.78 -30.50
CA PRO A 314 -10.95 -14.65 -30.90
C PRO A 314 -12.02 -14.29 -29.86
N HIS A 315 -12.58 -15.28 -29.16
CA HIS A 315 -13.59 -15.03 -28.13
C HIS A 315 -13.02 -14.26 -26.92
N ALA A 316 -11.81 -14.62 -26.46
CA ALA A 316 -11.13 -13.89 -25.39
C ALA A 316 -10.75 -12.46 -25.82
N ARG A 317 -10.45 -12.28 -27.11
CA ARG A 317 -10.20 -10.96 -27.70
C ARG A 317 -11.45 -10.09 -27.71
N ALA A 318 -12.55 -10.61 -28.26
CA ALA A 318 -13.82 -9.92 -28.31
C ALA A 318 -14.29 -9.51 -26.90
N GLY A 319 -14.19 -10.42 -25.92
CA GLY A 319 -14.66 -10.18 -24.57
C GLY A 319 -14.04 -8.97 -23.87
N HIS A 320 -12.73 -8.70 -24.01
CA HIS A 320 -12.12 -7.51 -23.39
C HIS A 320 -12.30 -6.24 -24.23
N LEU A 321 -12.35 -6.36 -25.57
CA LEU A 321 -12.57 -5.23 -26.46
C LEU A 321 -13.99 -4.67 -26.32
N GLU A 322 -15.00 -5.52 -26.23
CA GLU A 322 -16.40 -5.10 -26.03
C GLU A 322 -16.59 -4.38 -24.69
N LYS A 323 -15.97 -4.89 -23.62
CA LYS A 323 -15.97 -4.24 -22.30
C LYS A 323 -15.27 -2.88 -22.36
N SER A 324 -14.10 -2.80 -23.00
CA SER A 324 -13.36 -1.54 -23.15
C SER A 324 -14.14 -0.52 -23.96
N ALA A 325 -14.78 -0.94 -25.06
CA ALA A 325 -15.65 -0.09 -25.86
C ALA A 325 -16.84 0.45 -25.03
N ALA A 326 -17.46 -0.37 -24.19
CA ALA A 326 -18.54 0.06 -23.30
C ALA A 326 -18.06 1.11 -22.27
N VAL A 327 -16.89 0.89 -21.66
CA VAL A 327 -16.28 1.86 -20.72
C VAL A 327 -15.98 3.18 -21.42
N ARG A 328 -15.36 3.12 -22.61
CA ARG A 328 -15.02 4.29 -23.41
C ARG A 328 -16.27 5.06 -23.81
N ALA A 329 -17.33 4.38 -24.24
CA ALA A 329 -18.58 5.03 -24.60
C ALA A 329 -19.22 5.75 -23.40
N ALA A 330 -19.17 5.16 -22.19
CA ALA A 330 -19.62 5.84 -20.97
C ALA A 330 -18.76 7.06 -20.63
N TYR A 331 -17.43 6.94 -20.74
CA TYR A 331 -16.51 8.06 -20.55
C TYR A 331 -16.78 9.21 -21.52
N GLU A 332 -16.92 8.92 -22.81
CA GLU A 332 -17.16 9.92 -23.85
C GLU A 332 -18.48 10.67 -23.63
N ARG A 333 -19.55 9.96 -23.21
CA ARG A 333 -20.82 10.60 -22.84
C ARG A 333 -20.68 11.51 -21.61
N LEU A 334 -19.98 11.07 -20.57
CA LEU A 334 -19.71 11.90 -19.39
C LEU A 334 -18.92 13.16 -19.76
N VAL A 335 -17.89 13.03 -20.58
CA VAL A 335 -17.10 14.18 -21.05
C VAL A 335 -17.95 15.13 -21.89
N ALA A 336 -18.78 14.61 -22.80
CA ALA A 336 -19.70 15.41 -23.61
C ALA A 336 -20.72 16.19 -22.75
N ASP A 337 -21.13 15.61 -21.62
CA ASP A 337 -22.02 16.24 -20.63
C ASP A 337 -21.29 17.21 -19.67
N GLY A 338 -19.99 17.45 -19.87
CA GLY A 338 -19.21 18.37 -19.04
C GLY A 338 -18.83 17.81 -17.66
N PHE A 339 -18.74 16.49 -17.50
CA PHE A 339 -18.32 15.86 -16.25
C PHE A 339 -16.86 16.23 -15.91
N PRO A 340 -16.59 16.95 -14.80
CA PRO A 340 -15.26 17.46 -14.51
C PRO A 340 -14.34 16.40 -13.90
N GLY A 341 -13.03 16.57 -14.12
CA GLY A 341 -11.98 15.85 -13.40
C GLY A 341 -12.03 14.33 -13.55
N ILE A 342 -12.41 13.83 -14.73
CA ILE A 342 -12.35 12.42 -15.10
C ILE A 342 -11.25 12.17 -16.12
N THR A 343 -10.50 11.08 -15.96
CA THR A 343 -9.47 10.65 -16.91
C THR A 343 -9.63 9.17 -17.22
N LEU A 344 -9.41 8.78 -18.49
CA LEU A 344 -9.47 7.39 -18.93
C LEU A 344 -8.06 6.81 -19.06
N ILE A 345 -7.85 5.63 -18.48
CA ILE A 345 -6.68 4.77 -18.76
C ILE A 345 -7.10 3.70 -19.76
N ALA A 346 -6.38 3.63 -20.88
CA ALA A 346 -6.61 2.60 -21.88
C ALA A 346 -6.17 1.22 -21.38
N GLY A 347 -6.95 0.19 -21.70
CA GLY A 347 -6.77 -1.15 -21.14
C GLY A 347 -5.71 -2.00 -21.85
N GLU A 348 -5.56 -1.80 -23.16
CA GLU A 348 -4.63 -2.59 -23.99
C GLU A 348 -3.15 -2.47 -23.57
N PRO A 349 -2.62 -1.28 -23.25
CA PRO A 349 -1.19 -1.14 -22.91
C PRO A 349 -0.81 -1.71 -21.55
N LEU A 350 -1.77 -2.01 -20.67
CA LEU A 350 -1.54 -2.29 -19.25
C LEU A 350 -0.64 -3.50 -18.97
N LEU A 351 -0.61 -4.48 -19.89
CA LEU A 351 0.12 -5.74 -19.71
C LEU A 351 1.29 -5.90 -20.69
N GLY A 352 1.51 -4.94 -21.58
CA GLY A 352 2.40 -5.11 -22.72
C GLY A 352 1.87 -6.08 -23.77
N ASN A 353 2.69 -6.40 -24.77
CA ASN A 353 2.28 -7.13 -25.98
C ASN A 353 3.00 -8.47 -26.21
N ASP A 354 3.87 -8.89 -25.28
CA ASP A 354 4.64 -10.14 -25.39
C ASP A 354 3.86 -11.40 -25.00
N GLY A 355 2.77 -11.26 -24.25
CA GLY A 355 1.95 -12.38 -23.78
C GLY A 355 2.45 -13.03 -22.48
N GLU A 356 3.41 -12.45 -21.77
CA GLU A 356 4.12 -13.07 -20.63
C GLU A 356 3.72 -12.50 -19.26
N ALA A 357 2.75 -11.59 -19.24
CA ALA A 357 2.47 -10.73 -18.09
C ALA A 357 1.37 -11.26 -17.18
N THR A 358 0.81 -12.43 -17.46
CA THR A 358 -0.30 -13.03 -16.72
C THR A 358 -0.03 -14.50 -16.39
N VAL A 359 -0.59 -14.99 -15.29
CA VAL A 359 -0.47 -16.40 -14.88
C VAL A 359 -1.45 -17.30 -15.63
N ASP A 360 -2.60 -16.76 -16.03
CA ASP A 360 -3.73 -17.52 -16.60
C ASP A 360 -4.41 -16.80 -17.78
N GLY A 361 -3.79 -15.75 -18.33
CA GLY A 361 -4.34 -14.92 -19.39
C GLY A 361 -5.05 -13.65 -18.91
N GLY A 362 -5.53 -13.61 -17.66
CA GLY A 362 -6.25 -12.46 -17.10
C GLY A 362 -5.60 -11.85 -15.86
N HIS A 363 -5.02 -12.68 -14.97
CA HIS A 363 -4.43 -12.22 -13.72
C HIS A 363 -2.94 -11.92 -13.88
N PRO A 364 -2.48 -10.69 -13.61
CA PRO A 364 -1.09 -10.32 -13.79
C PRO A 364 -0.13 -11.11 -12.90
N THR A 365 1.05 -11.43 -13.45
CA THR A 365 2.24 -11.76 -12.67
C THR A 365 2.88 -10.47 -12.13
N ASP A 366 3.97 -10.58 -11.38
CA ASP A 366 4.76 -9.41 -10.95
C ASP A 366 5.20 -8.53 -12.13
N LEU A 367 5.54 -9.13 -13.28
CA LEU A 367 5.85 -8.39 -14.51
C LEU A 367 4.66 -7.54 -14.97
N GLY A 368 3.47 -8.15 -15.01
CA GLY A 368 2.24 -7.44 -15.38
C GLY A 368 1.89 -6.34 -14.38
N PHE A 369 2.01 -6.57 -13.07
CA PHE A 369 1.75 -5.54 -12.08
C PHE A 369 2.72 -4.36 -12.14
N VAL A 370 3.99 -4.59 -12.46
CA VAL A 370 4.95 -3.50 -12.70
C VAL A 370 4.55 -2.69 -13.92
N ARG A 371 4.18 -3.34 -15.03
CA ARG A 371 3.70 -2.64 -16.25
C ARG A 371 2.42 -1.84 -16.00
N MET A 372 1.49 -2.40 -15.24
CA MET A 372 0.31 -1.67 -14.78
C MET A 372 0.70 -0.46 -13.95
N ALA A 373 1.60 -0.60 -12.98
CA ALA A 373 2.08 0.54 -12.20
C ALA A 373 2.74 1.61 -13.09
N ASP A 374 3.57 1.23 -14.06
CA ASP A 374 4.20 2.15 -15.01
C ASP A 374 3.17 2.91 -15.85
N ALA A 375 2.07 2.26 -16.25
CA ALA A 375 1.00 2.88 -17.02
C ALA A 375 0.11 3.82 -16.18
N PHE A 376 -0.18 3.45 -14.93
CA PHE A 376 -1.02 4.24 -14.03
C PHE A 376 -0.28 5.46 -13.47
N GLU A 377 1.01 5.32 -13.16
CA GLU A 377 1.81 6.34 -12.49
C GLU A 377 1.75 7.74 -13.14
N PRO A 378 1.95 7.93 -14.46
CA PRO A 378 1.88 9.27 -15.04
C PRO A 378 0.50 9.92 -14.90
N VAL A 379 -0.57 9.14 -15.02
CA VAL A 379 -1.96 9.62 -14.84
C VAL A 379 -2.22 10.01 -13.39
N LEU A 380 -1.76 9.18 -12.45
CA LEU A 380 -1.91 9.47 -11.02
C LEU A 380 -1.06 10.66 -10.58
N ARG A 381 0.18 10.80 -11.10
CA ARG A 381 1.00 11.98 -10.83
C ARG A 381 0.31 13.26 -11.30
N ASP A 382 -0.36 13.23 -12.44
CA ASP A 382 -1.13 14.37 -12.94
C ASP A 382 -2.33 14.68 -12.04
N ALA A 383 -3.14 13.67 -11.71
CA ALA A 383 -4.30 13.79 -10.83
C ALA A 383 -3.93 14.32 -9.43
N LEU A 384 -2.75 13.98 -8.92
CA LEU A 384 -2.32 14.37 -7.58
C LEU A 384 -1.72 15.80 -7.50
N LYS A 385 -1.49 16.50 -8.62
CA LYS A 385 -0.87 17.85 -8.62
C LYS A 385 -1.67 18.88 -7.82
N ASP A 386 -2.99 18.76 -7.79
CA ASP A 386 -3.86 19.72 -7.08
C ASP A 386 -3.84 19.54 -5.55
N HIS A 387 -3.23 18.48 -5.04
CA HIS A 387 -3.05 18.23 -3.60
C HIS A 387 -1.70 18.72 -3.06
N ALA A 388 -0.80 19.22 -3.91
CA ALA A 388 0.56 19.64 -3.55
C ALA A 388 0.71 21.18 -3.38
N LYS A 389 -0.40 21.91 -3.24
CA LYS A 389 -0.42 23.37 -3.09
C LYS A 389 -0.71 23.82 -1.67
#